data_AF-A0AAV1BU70-F1
#
_entry.id   AF-A0AAV1BU70-F1
#
_cell.length_a   1.000
_cell.length_b   1.000
_cell.length_c   1.000
_cell.angle_alpha   90.00
_cell.angle_beta   90.00
_cell.angle_gamma   90.00
#
_symmetry.space_group_name_H-M   'P 1'
#
loop_
_entity.id
_entity.type
_entity.pdbx_description
1 polymer ?
#
loop_
_entity_poly.entity_id
_entity_poly.type
_entity_poly.pdbx_seq_one_letter_code
_entity_poly.pdbx_strand_id
1 'polypeptide(L)'
;MLASEMQASSKGAKLGQWMLEHEEALRRHPDLQNAGPRRGALDKPESPPPPPPPNRREDEPEPKKPLGIAEHEVPCFRLSEKHRNLAKEFDDQLEVQQNGLNDLTVDEYLKGRKAFTDGDVVRDPKVARDARNEFRQKLKQDFIDELRSKNISASEAESQAELLAAQKMSTLAALHNPDLFAGGKDIIGGFGDKRINSSIGPQWSNRIGGLDSAANDIPESIRDSTKINAKLERCDKKGVKNG
;
A
#
# COMPACT_ATOMS: atom_id res chain seq x y z
N MET A 1 37.30 12.25 -12.46
CA MET A 1 36.81 11.13 -13.30
C MET A 1 35.30 10.99 -13.22
N LEU A 2 34.71 10.78 -12.04
CA LEU A 2 33.26 10.55 -11.89
C LEU A 2 32.35 11.65 -12.48
N ALA A 3 32.66 12.94 -12.26
CA ALA A 3 31.84 14.04 -12.78
C ALA A 3 31.84 14.11 -14.33
N SER A 4 32.98 13.80 -14.95
CA SER A 4 33.12 13.75 -16.42
C SER A 4 32.40 12.52 -17.00
N GLU A 5 32.41 11.39 -16.30
CA GLU A 5 31.65 10.19 -16.67
C GLU A 5 30.13 10.40 -16.52
N MET A 6 29.71 11.12 -15.49
CA MET A 6 28.31 11.50 -15.31
C MET A 6 27.84 12.39 -16.47
N GLN A 7 28.60 13.43 -16.82
CA GLN A 7 28.27 14.30 -17.96
C GLN A 7 28.24 13.56 -19.30
N ALA A 8 29.09 12.55 -19.50
CA ALA A 8 29.14 11.75 -20.72
C ALA A 8 28.01 10.71 -20.84
N SER A 9 27.25 10.45 -19.75
CA SER A 9 26.14 9.48 -19.75
C SER A 9 24.79 10.16 -20.03
N SER A 10 23.89 9.50 -20.76
CA SER A 10 22.56 10.09 -21.04
C SER A 10 21.73 10.32 -19.77
N LYS A 11 21.95 9.50 -18.73
CA LYS A 11 21.32 9.69 -17.41
C LYS A 11 21.86 10.92 -16.69
N GLY A 12 23.18 11.15 -16.73
CA GLY A 12 23.76 12.34 -16.12
C GLY A 12 23.52 13.62 -16.91
N ALA A 13 23.36 13.55 -18.24
CA ALA A 13 22.88 14.68 -19.05
C ALA A 13 21.44 15.08 -18.67
N LYS A 14 20.52 14.09 -18.53
CA LYS A 14 19.15 14.33 -18.05
C LYS A 14 19.10 14.86 -16.63
N LEU A 15 19.95 14.34 -15.75
CA LEU A 15 20.07 14.84 -14.38
C LEU A 15 20.57 16.30 -14.36
N GLY A 16 21.57 16.63 -15.18
CA GLY A 16 22.08 17.99 -15.31
C GLY A 16 21.02 18.97 -15.82
N GLN A 17 20.23 18.55 -16.81
CA GLN A 17 19.13 19.37 -17.33
C GLN A 17 18.03 19.58 -16.29
N TRP A 18 17.67 18.54 -15.55
CA TRP A 18 16.71 18.63 -14.44
C TRP A 18 17.22 19.58 -13.34
N MET A 19 18.52 19.52 -13.00
CA MET A 19 19.11 20.40 -11.99
C MET A 19 19.12 21.87 -12.42
N LEU A 20 19.27 22.17 -13.72
CA LEU A 20 19.17 23.52 -14.25
C LEU A 20 17.72 24.04 -14.22
N GLU A 21 16.75 23.18 -14.57
CA GLU A 21 15.33 23.51 -14.49
C GLU A 21 14.87 23.78 -13.04
N HIS A 22 15.55 23.18 -12.07
CA HIS A 22 15.18 23.24 -10.65
C HIS A 22 16.22 23.97 -9.79
N GLU A 23 17.11 24.77 -10.39
CA GLU A 23 18.24 25.42 -9.71
C GLU A 23 17.79 26.30 -8.55
N GLU A 24 16.77 27.13 -8.76
CA GLU A 24 16.23 28.03 -7.72
C GLU A 24 15.63 27.27 -6.53
N ALA A 25 15.00 26.11 -6.78
CA ALA A 25 14.46 25.26 -5.74
C ALA A 25 15.58 24.57 -4.94
N LEU A 26 16.63 24.12 -5.64
CA LEU A 26 17.80 23.50 -5.01
C LEU A 26 18.57 24.51 -4.14
N ARG A 27 18.76 25.76 -4.61
CA ARG A 27 19.40 26.84 -3.83
C ARG A 27 18.62 27.18 -2.56
N ARG A 28 17.30 27.02 -2.57
CA ARG A 28 16.42 27.28 -1.42
C ARG A 28 16.29 26.08 -0.47
N HIS A 29 16.84 24.92 -0.83
CA HIS A 29 16.72 23.72 -0.02
C HIS A 29 17.61 23.81 1.24
N PRO A 30 17.07 23.67 2.45
CA PRO A 30 17.82 23.86 3.71
C PRO A 30 19.07 22.98 3.84
N ASP A 31 18.99 21.75 3.33
CA ASP A 31 20.09 20.78 3.37
C ASP A 31 21.29 21.14 2.49
N LEU A 32 21.07 21.99 1.47
CA LEU A 32 22.12 22.44 0.54
C LEU A 32 22.74 23.79 0.95
N GLN A 33 22.10 24.52 1.87
CA GLN A 33 22.58 25.81 2.37
C GLN A 33 23.60 25.67 3.52
N ASN A 34 23.57 24.56 4.25
CA ASN A 34 24.32 24.41 5.49
C ASN A 34 25.46 23.38 5.39
N ALA A 35 26.57 23.79 4.78
CA ALA A 35 27.85 23.11 4.96
C ALA A 35 28.69 23.86 6.01
N GLY A 36 28.28 23.75 7.29
CA GLY A 36 29.07 24.19 8.44
C GLY A 36 29.61 22.99 9.24
N PRO A 37 30.79 23.09 9.89
CA PRO A 37 31.49 21.94 10.45
C PRO A 37 30.79 21.36 11.70
N ARG A 38 30.66 20.02 11.72
CA ARG A 38 30.06 19.23 12.82
C ARG A 38 30.81 19.40 14.15
N ARG A 39 30.07 19.51 15.26
CA ARG A 39 30.50 19.14 16.62
C ARG A 39 29.35 18.60 17.47
N GLY A 40 29.61 17.47 18.14
CA GLY A 40 29.14 17.18 19.50
C GLY A 40 27.75 16.59 19.70
N ALA A 41 27.69 15.40 20.29
CA ALA A 41 26.51 14.82 20.91
C ALA A 41 26.11 15.57 22.20
N LEU A 42 24.83 15.42 22.57
CA LEU A 42 24.15 15.83 23.80
C LEU A 42 23.60 17.28 23.84
N ASP A 43 22.30 17.35 24.12
CA ASP A 43 21.43 18.49 24.43
C ASP A 43 21.13 19.51 23.32
N LYS A 44 19.95 19.39 22.69
CA LYS A 44 19.22 20.53 22.13
C LYS A 44 17.73 20.47 22.52
N PRO A 45 17.14 21.55 23.07
CA PRO A 45 15.71 21.67 23.27
C PRO A 45 14.99 21.66 21.93
N GLU A 46 13.81 21.04 21.90
CA GLU A 46 12.87 21.07 20.79
C GLU A 46 12.60 22.52 20.37
N SER A 47 12.95 22.87 19.13
CA SER A 47 12.63 24.18 18.57
C SER A 47 11.11 24.34 18.51
N PRO A 48 10.53 25.47 18.99
CA PRO A 48 9.10 25.68 18.89
C PRO A 48 8.67 25.73 17.41
N PRO A 49 7.43 25.33 17.11
CA PRO A 49 6.93 25.28 15.74
C PRO A 49 7.01 26.67 15.09
N PRO A 50 7.21 26.74 13.76
CA PRO A 50 7.29 28.01 13.06
C PRO A 50 5.99 28.82 13.25
N PRO A 51 6.08 30.15 13.36
CA PRO A 51 4.90 30.98 13.51
C PRO A 51 4.00 30.86 12.26
N PRO A 52 2.67 30.97 12.43
CA PRO A 52 1.74 30.89 11.31
C PRO A 52 2.01 32.00 10.28
N PRO A 53 1.68 31.79 8.99
CA PRO A 53 1.86 32.79 7.95
C PRO A 53 1.14 34.09 8.31
N PRO A 54 1.68 35.26 7.90
CA PRO A 54 1.36 36.58 8.47
C PRO A 54 -0.09 37.08 8.27
N ASN A 55 -0.97 36.26 7.68
CA ASN A 55 -2.38 36.58 7.43
C ASN A 55 -3.37 35.58 8.03
N ARG A 56 -2.93 34.64 8.87
CA ARG A 56 -3.85 33.70 9.53
C ARG A 56 -4.35 34.29 10.85
N ARG A 57 -5.66 34.47 10.99
CA ARG A 57 -6.28 34.82 12.28
C ARG A 57 -6.28 33.58 13.17
N GLU A 58 -5.99 33.73 14.46
CA GLU A 58 -5.94 32.62 15.43
C GLU A 58 -7.27 31.85 15.56
N ASP A 59 -8.39 32.46 15.16
CA ASP A 59 -9.73 31.86 15.12
C ASP A 59 -10.09 31.18 13.79
N GLU A 60 -9.18 31.14 12.81
CA GLU A 60 -9.45 30.48 11.54
C GLU A 60 -9.23 28.96 11.68
N PRO A 61 -10.24 28.11 11.42
CA PRO A 61 -10.08 26.67 11.56
C PRO A 61 -8.90 26.17 10.71
N GLU A 62 -8.09 25.28 11.28
CA GLU A 62 -7.14 24.42 10.57
C GLU A 62 -7.76 24.01 9.21
N PRO A 63 -7.06 24.13 8.07
CA PRO A 63 -7.66 23.72 6.79
C PRO A 63 -7.98 22.24 6.98
N LYS A 64 -9.26 21.87 6.86
CA LYS A 64 -9.69 20.49 7.08
C LYS A 64 -8.77 19.60 6.23
N LYS A 65 -8.08 18.66 6.91
CA LYS A 65 -7.27 17.61 6.27
C LYS A 65 -7.98 17.18 4.98
N PRO A 66 -7.26 17.06 3.86
CA PRO A 66 -7.88 16.91 2.54
C PRO A 66 -8.93 15.82 2.61
N LEU A 67 -10.20 16.22 2.43
CA LEU A 67 -11.28 15.29 2.20
C LEU A 67 -10.84 14.46 0.99
N GLY A 68 -10.85 13.14 1.13
CA GLY A 68 -10.69 12.26 -0.02
C GLY A 68 -11.73 12.60 -1.10
N ILE A 69 -11.61 11.95 -2.25
CA ILE A 69 -12.66 12.02 -3.26
C ILE A 69 -14.02 11.63 -2.63
N ALA A 70 -15.12 12.03 -3.29
CA ALA A 70 -16.43 11.53 -2.90
C ALA A 70 -16.41 9.99 -2.89
N GLU A 71 -17.06 9.37 -1.90
CA GLU A 71 -17.09 7.92 -1.79
C GLU A 71 -17.62 7.32 -3.10
N HIS A 72 -16.86 6.40 -3.67
CA HIS A 72 -17.18 5.71 -4.89
C HIS A 72 -17.53 4.26 -4.58
N GLU A 73 -18.80 3.90 -4.79
CA GLU A 73 -19.28 2.53 -4.69
C GLU A 73 -18.82 1.72 -5.91
N VAL A 74 -17.82 0.86 -5.70
CA VAL A 74 -17.34 -0.05 -6.73
C VAL A 74 -18.37 -1.16 -6.93
N PRO A 75 -18.68 -1.59 -8.17
CA PRO A 75 -19.66 -2.64 -8.38
C PRO A 75 -19.31 -3.91 -7.59
N CYS A 76 -20.29 -4.45 -6.88
CA CYS A 76 -20.12 -5.54 -5.90
C CYS A 76 -19.36 -6.76 -6.44
N PHE A 77 -18.64 -7.47 -5.58
CA PHE A 77 -17.86 -8.67 -5.89
C PHE A 77 -18.66 -9.94 -5.64
N ARG A 78 -18.64 -10.87 -6.59
CA ARG A 78 -19.43 -12.11 -6.51
C ARG A 78 -18.65 -13.21 -5.80
N LEU A 79 -19.25 -13.75 -4.74
CA LEU A 79 -18.78 -14.97 -4.09
C LEU A 79 -19.35 -16.20 -4.80
N SER A 80 -18.48 -17.10 -5.22
CA SER A 80 -18.86 -18.40 -5.81
C SER A 80 -19.66 -19.25 -4.83
N GLU A 81 -20.66 -19.98 -5.33
CA GLU A 81 -21.45 -20.90 -4.50
C GLU A 81 -20.60 -21.96 -3.80
N LYS A 82 -19.52 -22.40 -4.47
CA LYS A 82 -18.58 -23.40 -3.96
C LYS A 82 -17.81 -22.93 -2.72
N HIS A 83 -17.74 -21.63 -2.48
CA HIS A 83 -17.01 -21.01 -1.36
C HIS A 83 -17.95 -20.30 -0.37
N ARG A 84 -19.24 -20.64 -0.36
CA ARG A 84 -20.23 -20.03 0.56
C ARG A 84 -19.84 -20.15 2.04
N ASN A 85 -19.15 -21.22 2.42
CA ASN A 85 -18.64 -21.42 3.77
C ASN A 85 -17.46 -20.49 4.14
N LEU A 86 -16.89 -19.79 3.16
CA LEU A 86 -15.81 -18.81 3.31
C LEU A 86 -16.32 -17.38 3.09
N ALA A 87 -17.61 -17.15 3.30
CA ALA A 87 -18.26 -15.85 3.16
C ALA A 87 -17.56 -14.76 3.98
N LYS A 88 -17.25 -15.03 5.25
CA LYS A 88 -16.56 -14.08 6.12
C LYS A 88 -15.15 -13.74 5.58
N GLU A 89 -14.37 -14.75 5.22
CA GLU A 89 -13.03 -14.57 4.65
C GLU A 89 -13.06 -13.73 3.36
N PHE A 90 -14.08 -13.92 2.52
CA PHE A 90 -14.29 -13.10 1.34
C PHE A 90 -14.55 -11.63 1.70
N ASP A 91 -15.42 -11.38 2.68
CA ASP A 91 -15.73 -10.02 3.13
C ASP A 91 -14.51 -9.36 3.78
N ASP A 92 -13.77 -10.10 4.62
CA ASP A 92 -12.53 -9.63 5.26
C ASP A 92 -11.47 -9.26 4.20
N GLN A 93 -11.29 -10.08 3.15
CA GLN A 93 -10.35 -9.75 2.07
C GLN A 93 -10.80 -8.53 1.25
N LEU A 94 -12.09 -8.34 1.01
CA LEU A 94 -12.58 -7.11 0.37
C LEU A 94 -12.31 -5.87 1.25
N GLU A 95 -12.52 -5.96 2.56
CA GLU A 95 -12.24 -4.86 3.47
C GLU A 95 -10.76 -4.49 3.46
N VAL A 96 -9.86 -5.48 3.48
CA VAL A 96 -8.41 -5.26 3.39
C VAL A 96 -8.02 -4.58 2.07
N GLN A 97 -8.64 -4.97 0.95
CA GLN A 97 -8.45 -4.32 -0.35
C GLN A 97 -8.95 -2.88 -0.36
N GLN A 98 -10.12 -2.64 0.24
CA GLN A 98 -10.72 -1.32 0.36
C GLN A 98 -9.84 -0.39 1.17
N ASN A 99 -9.35 -0.85 2.32
CA ASN A 99 -8.47 -0.08 3.18
C ASN A 99 -7.16 0.26 2.45
N GLY A 100 -6.56 -0.72 1.77
CA GLY A 100 -5.38 -0.48 0.95
C GLY A 100 -5.61 0.55 -0.16
N LEU A 101 -6.77 0.52 -0.83
CA LEU A 101 -7.16 1.56 -1.80
C LEU A 101 -7.26 2.93 -1.14
N ASN A 102 -7.96 3.03 -0.01
CA ASN A 102 -8.23 4.29 0.68
C ASN A 102 -7.00 4.90 1.36
N ASP A 103 -5.96 4.10 1.57
CA ASP A 103 -4.65 4.56 2.03
C ASP A 103 -3.86 5.28 0.92
N LEU A 104 -4.20 5.07 -0.37
CA LEU A 104 -3.53 5.74 -1.48
C LEU A 104 -4.04 7.17 -1.66
N THR A 105 -3.13 8.07 -2.06
CA THR A 105 -3.53 9.33 -2.68
C THR A 105 -4.04 9.06 -4.10
N VAL A 106 -4.81 10.00 -4.66
CA VAL A 106 -5.27 9.92 -6.06
C VAL A 106 -4.09 9.80 -7.01
N ASP A 107 -3.01 10.55 -6.75
CA ASP A 107 -1.78 10.48 -7.55
C ASP A 107 -1.11 9.10 -7.47
N GLU A 108 -0.98 8.54 -6.27
CA GLU A 108 -0.40 7.19 -6.09
C GLU A 108 -1.23 6.11 -6.79
N TYR A 109 -2.56 6.19 -6.65
CA TYR A 109 -3.49 5.27 -7.30
C TYR A 109 -3.36 5.32 -8.83
N LEU A 110 -3.43 6.51 -9.44
CA LEU A 110 -3.33 6.66 -10.89
C LEU A 110 -1.97 6.21 -11.42
N LYS A 111 -0.87 6.52 -10.70
CA LYS A 111 0.48 6.03 -11.04
C LYS A 111 0.57 4.51 -10.97
N GLY A 112 0.01 3.89 -9.93
CA GLY A 112 -0.03 2.44 -9.79
C GLY A 112 -0.84 1.78 -10.91
N ARG A 113 -2.02 2.32 -11.21
CA ARG A 113 -2.89 1.86 -12.32
C ARG A 113 -2.19 1.96 -13.67
N LYS A 114 -1.52 3.08 -13.94
CA LYS A 114 -0.72 3.28 -15.15
C LYS A 114 0.43 2.28 -15.24
N ALA A 115 1.23 2.16 -14.19
CA ALA A 115 2.37 1.27 -14.16
C ALA A 115 1.97 -0.21 -14.33
N PHE A 116 0.81 -0.62 -13.80
CA PHE A 116 0.25 -1.95 -14.06
C PHE A 116 -0.15 -2.14 -15.53
N THR A 117 -0.83 -1.15 -16.12
CA THR A 117 -1.32 -1.19 -17.50
C THR A 117 -0.17 -1.17 -18.51
N ASP A 118 0.86 -0.37 -18.26
CA ASP A 118 2.05 -0.23 -19.11
C ASP A 118 3.00 -1.44 -18.95
N GLY A 119 2.79 -2.29 -17.94
CA GLY A 119 3.64 -3.45 -17.65
C GLY A 119 4.92 -3.10 -16.89
N ASP A 120 5.03 -1.88 -16.35
CA ASP A 120 6.16 -1.41 -15.54
C ASP A 120 6.18 -2.06 -14.13
N VAL A 121 5.01 -2.46 -13.62
CA VAL A 121 4.91 -3.26 -12.39
C VAL A 121 5.22 -4.71 -12.71
N VAL A 122 6.42 -5.15 -12.34
CA VAL A 122 6.82 -6.55 -12.41
C VAL A 122 6.61 -7.20 -11.04
N ARG A 123 5.78 -8.23 -11.00
CA ARG A 123 5.63 -9.09 -9.82
C ARG A 123 6.92 -9.87 -9.60
N ASP A 124 7.60 -9.65 -8.49
CA ASP A 124 8.75 -10.45 -8.06
C ASP A 124 8.27 -11.61 -7.18
N PRO A 125 8.37 -12.88 -7.63
CA PRO A 125 8.01 -14.04 -6.82
C PRO A 125 8.79 -14.14 -5.50
N LYS A 126 9.97 -13.51 -5.40
CA LYS A 126 10.77 -13.45 -4.18
C LYS A 126 10.04 -12.70 -3.07
N VAL A 127 9.37 -11.60 -3.38
CA VAL A 127 8.61 -10.79 -2.40
C VAL A 127 7.57 -11.66 -1.69
N ALA A 128 6.75 -12.38 -2.46
CA ALA A 128 5.76 -13.29 -1.89
C ALA A 128 6.38 -14.47 -1.15
N ARG A 129 7.46 -15.06 -1.67
CA ARG A 129 8.14 -16.21 -1.05
C ARG A 129 8.76 -15.84 0.29
N ASP A 130 9.46 -14.71 0.35
CA ASP A 130 10.18 -14.27 1.55
C ASP A 130 9.17 -13.91 2.64
N ALA A 131 8.11 -13.17 2.31
CA ALA A 131 7.00 -12.90 3.24
C ALA A 131 6.35 -14.18 3.77
N ARG A 132 6.10 -15.18 2.90
CA ARG A 132 5.56 -16.48 3.33
C ARG A 132 6.48 -17.21 4.28
N ASN A 133 7.79 -17.17 4.04
CA ASN A 133 8.75 -17.82 4.91
C ASN A 133 8.78 -17.16 6.28
N GLU A 134 8.80 -15.84 6.34
CA GLU A 134 8.75 -15.08 7.59
C GLU A 134 7.46 -15.37 8.37
N PHE A 135 6.31 -15.32 7.70
CA PHE A 135 5.03 -15.59 8.35
C PHE A 135 4.91 -17.04 8.84
N ARG A 136 5.47 -18.01 8.12
CA ARG A 136 5.54 -19.40 8.58
C ARG A 136 6.36 -19.53 9.87
N GLN A 137 7.51 -18.86 9.97
CA GLN A 137 8.33 -18.90 11.19
C GLN A 137 7.60 -18.26 12.36
N LYS A 138 6.89 -17.15 12.13
CA LYS A 138 6.04 -16.53 13.15
C LYS A 138 4.95 -17.49 13.63
N LEU A 139 4.19 -18.09 12.72
CA LEU A 139 3.15 -19.07 13.06
C LEU A 139 3.72 -20.27 13.84
N LYS A 140 4.89 -20.78 13.44
CA LYS A 140 5.56 -21.86 14.16
C LYS A 140 5.87 -21.43 15.59
N GLN A 141 6.42 -20.24 15.80
CA GLN A 141 6.72 -19.73 17.13
C GLN A 141 5.44 -19.58 17.98
N ASP A 142 4.38 -18.99 17.41
CA ASP A 142 3.10 -18.84 18.09
C ASP A 142 2.53 -20.20 18.54
N PHE A 143 2.62 -21.23 17.68
CA PHE A 143 2.19 -22.59 18.04
C PHE A 143 3.10 -23.25 19.07
N ILE A 144 4.42 -23.02 19.03
CA ILE A 144 5.33 -23.49 20.09
C ILE A 144 4.89 -22.91 21.42
N ASP A 145 4.68 -21.61 21.49
CA ASP A 145 4.30 -20.91 22.74
C ASP A 145 2.96 -21.44 23.28
N GLU A 146 1.97 -21.64 22.40
CA GLU A 146 0.69 -22.24 22.76
C GLU A 146 0.85 -23.68 23.29
N LEU A 147 1.60 -24.53 22.61
CA LEU A 147 1.79 -25.94 23.02
C LEU A 147 2.59 -26.04 24.33
N ARG A 148 3.60 -25.18 24.50
CA ARG A 148 4.39 -25.09 25.75
C ARG A 148 3.53 -24.64 26.92
N SER A 149 2.58 -23.72 26.70
CA SER A 149 1.61 -23.30 27.73
C SER A 149 0.74 -24.46 28.23
N LYS A 150 0.59 -25.52 27.44
CA LYS A 150 -0.15 -26.75 27.76
C LYS A 150 0.75 -27.87 28.31
N ASN A 151 1.97 -27.53 28.77
CA ASN A 151 2.97 -28.46 29.32
C ASN A 151 3.51 -29.52 28.34
N ILE A 152 3.41 -29.31 27.03
CA ILE A 152 4.03 -30.18 26.03
C ILE A 152 5.56 -29.98 26.05
N SER A 153 6.32 -31.07 25.87
CA SER A 153 7.78 -31.00 25.86
C SER A 153 8.30 -30.13 24.71
N ALA A 154 9.49 -29.52 24.85
CA ALA A 154 10.00 -28.59 23.84
C ALA A 154 10.17 -29.24 22.46
N SER A 155 10.74 -30.45 22.42
CA SER A 155 10.95 -31.20 21.18
C SER A 155 9.63 -31.60 20.50
N GLU A 156 8.63 -32.01 21.29
CA GLU A 156 7.32 -32.37 20.77
C GLU A 156 6.54 -31.13 20.29
N ALA A 157 6.59 -30.04 21.06
CA ALA A 157 5.97 -28.77 20.68
C ALA A 157 6.53 -28.25 19.36
N GLU A 158 7.86 -28.30 19.16
CA GLU A 158 8.49 -27.89 17.91
C GLU A 158 8.03 -28.74 16.72
N SER A 159 7.99 -30.06 16.88
CA SER A 159 7.55 -31.00 15.83
C SER A 159 6.09 -30.80 15.45
N GLN A 160 5.21 -30.63 16.44
CA GLN A 160 3.79 -30.37 16.21
C GLN A 160 3.56 -28.98 15.59
N ALA A 161 4.27 -27.95 16.07
CA ALA A 161 4.16 -26.60 15.55
C ALA A 161 4.59 -26.49 14.08
N GLU A 162 5.64 -27.19 13.67
CA GLU A 162 6.05 -27.25 12.25
C GLU A 162 4.93 -27.82 11.37
N LEU A 163 4.28 -28.91 11.81
CA LEU A 163 3.15 -29.51 11.09
C LEU A 163 1.95 -28.57 11.02
N LEU A 164 1.57 -27.95 12.14
CA LEU A 164 0.47 -26.99 12.21
C LEU A 164 0.72 -25.76 11.33
N ALA A 165 1.93 -25.19 11.37
CA ALA A 165 2.33 -24.08 10.54
C ALA A 165 2.30 -24.46 9.05
N ALA A 166 2.82 -25.63 8.68
CA ALA A 166 2.79 -26.12 7.30
C ALA A 166 1.33 -26.30 6.79
N GLN A 167 0.47 -26.92 7.61
CA GLN A 167 -0.95 -27.09 7.29
C GLN A 167 -1.65 -25.74 7.10
N LYS A 168 -1.45 -24.79 8.02
CA LYS A 168 -2.04 -23.45 7.92
C LYS A 168 -1.52 -22.70 6.68
N MET A 169 -0.22 -22.74 6.42
CA MET A 169 0.39 -22.08 5.26
C MET A 169 -0.06 -22.69 3.92
N SER A 170 -0.51 -23.94 3.90
CA SER A 170 -0.99 -24.60 2.69
C SER A 170 -2.26 -23.99 2.11
N THR A 171 -3.08 -23.33 2.94
CA THR A 171 -4.35 -22.71 2.53
C THR A 171 -4.22 -21.22 2.24
N LEU A 172 -3.17 -20.56 2.75
CA LEU A 172 -3.00 -19.12 2.64
C LEU A 172 -2.21 -18.71 1.39
N ALA A 173 -2.47 -17.51 0.88
CA ALA A 173 -1.67 -16.78 -0.10
C ALA A 173 -1.12 -15.49 0.52
N ALA A 174 0.04 -15.03 0.05
CA ALA A 174 0.51 -13.67 0.33
C ALA A 174 -0.27 -12.69 -0.55
N LEU A 175 -0.81 -11.63 0.05
CA LEU A 175 -1.73 -10.71 -0.59
C LEU A 175 -1.10 -9.32 -0.74
N HIS A 176 -1.34 -8.69 -1.88
CA HIS A 176 -1.07 -7.27 -2.13
C HIS A 176 -2.28 -6.47 -1.66
N ASN A 177 -2.08 -5.39 -0.89
CA ASN A 177 -3.16 -4.55 -0.39
C ASN A 177 -2.88 -3.08 -0.74
N PRO A 178 -3.54 -2.48 -1.75
CA PRO A 178 -4.52 -3.12 -2.63
C PRO A 178 -3.83 -4.05 -3.66
N ASP A 179 -4.65 -4.78 -4.42
CA ASP A 179 -4.17 -5.65 -5.51
C ASP A 179 -3.40 -4.80 -6.54
N LEU A 180 -2.37 -5.38 -7.16
CA LEU A 180 -1.58 -4.71 -8.19
C LEU A 180 -2.45 -4.18 -9.33
N PHE A 181 -3.48 -4.93 -9.73
CA PHE A 181 -4.45 -4.49 -10.72
C PHE A 181 -5.17 -3.22 -10.27
N ALA A 182 -5.46 -3.07 -8.98
CA ALA A 182 -6.14 -1.93 -8.39
C ALA A 182 -5.18 -0.78 -7.97
N GLY A 183 -3.95 -0.75 -8.52
CA GLY A 183 -2.97 0.30 -8.24
C GLY A 183 -2.03 0.01 -7.07
N GLY A 184 -2.02 -1.22 -6.56
CA GLY A 184 -1.09 -1.65 -5.52
C GLY A 184 0.37 -1.66 -5.96
N LYS A 185 1.27 -1.66 -4.96
CA LYS A 185 2.71 -1.84 -5.13
C LYS A 185 3.07 -3.32 -4.91
N ASP A 186 4.19 -3.79 -5.46
CA ASP A 186 4.66 -5.18 -5.26
C ASP A 186 5.26 -5.38 -3.85
N ILE A 187 4.39 -5.25 -2.85
CA ILE A 187 4.65 -5.45 -1.42
C ILE A 187 3.53 -6.29 -0.83
N ILE A 188 3.86 -7.18 0.10
CA ILE A 188 2.86 -8.02 0.76
C ILE A 188 2.25 -7.24 1.92
N GLY A 189 0.93 -7.04 1.88
CA GLY A 189 0.15 -6.40 2.94
C GLY A 189 -0.47 -7.39 3.93
N GLY A 190 -0.48 -8.69 3.62
CA GLY A 190 -1.02 -9.71 4.53
C GLY A 190 -1.14 -11.11 3.93
N PHE A 191 -1.90 -11.95 4.62
CA PHE A 191 -2.18 -13.33 4.22
C PHE A 191 -3.67 -13.64 4.34
N GLY A 192 -4.21 -14.36 3.36
CA GLY A 192 -5.61 -14.82 3.38
C GLY A 192 -5.81 -16.08 2.57
N ASP A 193 -6.99 -16.68 2.62
CA ASP A 193 -7.31 -17.91 1.90
C ASP A 193 -7.07 -17.74 0.39
N LYS A 194 -6.22 -18.61 -0.16
CA LYS A 194 -5.78 -18.52 -1.56
C LYS A 194 -6.92 -18.72 -2.57
N ARG A 195 -7.97 -19.48 -2.20
CA ARG A 195 -9.12 -19.74 -3.06
C ARG A 195 -9.99 -18.49 -3.17
N ILE A 196 -10.15 -17.78 -2.06
CA ILE A 196 -10.84 -16.48 -2.02
C ILE A 196 -10.06 -15.45 -2.81
N ASN A 197 -8.75 -15.31 -2.55
CA ASN A 197 -7.90 -14.37 -3.28
C ASN A 197 -7.96 -14.59 -4.80
N SER A 198 -7.85 -15.85 -5.24
CA SER A 198 -7.94 -16.21 -6.66
C SER A 198 -9.30 -15.87 -7.30
N SER A 199 -10.34 -15.69 -6.49
CA SER A 199 -11.68 -15.33 -6.97
C SER A 199 -11.95 -13.83 -7.03
N ILE A 200 -11.20 -13.00 -6.29
CA ILE A 200 -11.37 -11.55 -6.25
C ILE A 200 -10.63 -10.89 -7.43
N GLY A 201 -9.36 -11.24 -7.63
CA GLY A 201 -8.48 -10.64 -8.64
C GLY A 201 -9.10 -10.47 -10.04
N PRO A 202 -9.64 -11.55 -10.66
CA PRO A 202 -10.23 -11.48 -11.99
C PRO A 202 -11.47 -10.58 -12.12
N GLN A 203 -12.10 -10.19 -11.01
CA GLN A 203 -13.31 -9.37 -11.05
C GLN A 203 -13.01 -7.88 -11.20
N TRP A 204 -11.79 -7.43 -10.89
CA TRP A 204 -11.40 -6.03 -10.92
C TRP A 204 -11.55 -5.37 -12.28
N SER A 205 -11.24 -6.08 -13.36
CA SER A 205 -11.26 -5.52 -14.73
C SER A 205 -12.60 -4.93 -15.13
N ASN A 206 -13.70 -5.50 -14.64
CA ASN A 206 -15.06 -5.03 -14.92
C ASN A 206 -15.61 -4.06 -13.86
N ARG A 207 -14.80 -3.66 -12.86
CA ARG A 207 -15.25 -2.92 -11.67
C ARG A 207 -14.48 -1.64 -11.43
N ILE A 208 -13.20 -1.62 -11.76
CA ILE A 208 -12.30 -0.52 -11.39
C ILE A 208 -12.54 0.76 -12.22
N GLY A 209 -13.11 0.66 -13.41
CA GLY A 209 -13.20 1.78 -14.35
C GLY A 209 -13.99 3.00 -13.85
N GLY A 210 -14.99 2.79 -12.98
CA GLY A 210 -15.71 3.88 -12.33
C GLY A 210 -14.81 4.68 -11.38
N LEU A 211 -14.00 3.97 -10.58
CA LEU A 211 -13.04 4.58 -9.68
C LEU A 211 -11.90 5.27 -10.45
N ASP A 212 -11.43 4.66 -11.55
CA ASP A 212 -10.47 5.28 -12.46
C ASP A 212 -10.99 6.63 -12.98
N SER A 213 -12.26 6.70 -13.38
CA SER A 213 -12.89 7.95 -13.84
C SER A 213 -12.95 9.00 -12.73
N ALA A 214 -13.45 8.62 -11.55
CA ALA A 214 -13.57 9.52 -10.41
C ALA A 214 -12.21 10.10 -9.94
N ALA A 215 -11.16 9.27 -9.99
CA ALA A 215 -9.80 9.70 -9.70
C ALA A 215 -9.24 10.68 -10.74
N ASN A 216 -9.54 10.47 -12.03
CA ASN A 216 -9.08 11.36 -13.10
C ASN A 216 -9.77 12.73 -13.08
N ASP A 217 -11.00 12.83 -12.57
CA ASP A 217 -11.74 14.10 -12.44
C ASP A 217 -11.13 15.05 -11.41
N ILE A 218 -10.24 14.56 -10.54
CA ILE A 218 -9.53 15.39 -9.56
C ILE A 218 -8.43 16.21 -10.26
N PRO A 219 -8.36 17.53 -10.06
CA PRO A 219 -7.30 18.37 -10.62
C PRO A 219 -5.90 17.91 -10.19
N GLU A 220 -4.96 17.87 -11.14
CA GLU A 220 -3.59 17.38 -10.90
C GLU A 220 -2.89 18.06 -9.71
N SER A 221 -3.13 19.36 -9.52
CA SER A 221 -2.50 20.16 -8.46
C SER A 221 -2.90 19.76 -7.03
N ILE A 222 -3.90 18.89 -6.86
CA ILE A 222 -4.36 18.42 -5.54
C ILE A 222 -4.37 16.89 -5.40
N ARG A 223 -3.96 16.14 -6.43
CA ARG A 223 -4.02 14.66 -6.41
C ARG A 223 -3.08 14.02 -5.39
N ASP A 224 -1.98 14.68 -5.07
CA ASP A 224 -0.97 14.23 -4.11
C ASP A 224 -1.44 14.30 -2.65
N SER A 225 -2.42 15.17 -2.37
CA SER A 225 -2.98 15.40 -1.05
C SER A 225 -4.39 14.84 -0.92
N THR A 226 -5.10 14.59 -2.02
CA THR A 226 -6.44 13.98 -2.02
C THR A 226 -6.34 12.46 -1.90
N LYS A 227 -7.05 11.85 -0.94
CA LYS A 227 -7.13 10.38 -0.79
C LYS A 227 -8.18 9.75 -1.69
N ILE A 228 -7.97 8.49 -2.06
CA ILE A 228 -9.01 7.63 -2.61
C ILE A 228 -10.06 7.32 -1.54
N ASN A 229 -11.30 7.15 -1.97
CA ASN A 229 -12.41 6.76 -1.12
C ASN A 229 -13.32 5.79 -1.87
N ALA A 230 -12.93 4.52 -1.87
CA ALA A 230 -13.66 3.43 -2.49
C ALA A 230 -14.46 2.66 -1.43
N LYS A 231 -15.63 2.17 -1.83
CA LYS A 231 -16.43 1.21 -1.08
C LYS A 231 -16.49 -0.11 -1.84
N LEU A 232 -16.05 -1.19 -1.20
CA LEU A 232 -16.10 -2.55 -1.74
C LEU A 232 -17.08 -3.39 -0.93
N GLU A 233 -17.87 -4.21 -1.62
CA GLU A 233 -18.82 -5.11 -0.99
C GLU A 233 -19.03 -6.39 -1.78
N ARG A 234 -19.50 -7.44 -1.10
CA ARG A 234 -19.97 -8.65 -1.77
C ARG A 234 -21.37 -8.43 -2.32
N CYS A 235 -21.65 -8.95 -3.51
CA CYS A 235 -23.00 -8.94 -4.06
C CYS A 235 -23.98 -9.70 -3.17
N ASP A 236 -25.05 -9.04 -2.75
CA ASP A 236 -26.16 -9.69 -2.09
C ASP A 236 -26.86 -10.67 -3.03
N LYS A 237 -27.37 -11.77 -2.46
CA LYS A 237 -28.22 -12.72 -3.19
C LYS A 237 -29.56 -12.12 -3.66
N LYS A 238 -29.87 -10.87 -3.32
CA LYS A 238 -31.11 -10.21 -3.71
C LYS A 238 -30.83 -8.97 -4.55
N GLY A 239 -31.10 -9.12 -5.85
CA GLY A 239 -31.50 -8.00 -6.69
C GLY A 239 -30.49 -7.62 -7.76
N VAL A 240 -30.62 -8.28 -8.92
CA VAL A 240 -30.45 -7.57 -10.18
C VAL A 240 -31.18 -6.23 -10.09
N LYS A 241 -30.47 -5.12 -10.29
CA LYS A 241 -30.96 -4.04 -11.14
C LYS A 241 -29.81 -3.57 -12.02
N ASN A 242 -29.94 -3.91 -13.31
CA ASN A 242 -29.23 -3.25 -14.38
C ASN A 242 -29.52 -1.74 -14.31
N GLY A 243 -28.48 -0.94 -14.49
CA GLY A 243 -28.54 0.41 -15.04
C GLY A 243 -27.57 0.45 -16.20
#